data_AF-A0A077ZLS9-F1
#
_entry.id   AF-A0A077ZLS9-F1
#
_cell.length_a   1.000
_cell.length_b   1.000
_cell.length_c   1.000
_cell.angle_alpha   90.00
_cell.angle_beta   90.00
_cell.angle_gamma   90.00
#
_symmetry.space_group_name_H-M   'P 1'
#
loop_
_entity.id
_entity.type
_entity.pdbx_description
1 polymer ?
#
loop_
_entity_poly.entity_id
_entity_poly.type
_entity_poly.pdbx_seq_one_letter_code
_entity_poly.pdbx_strand_id
1 'polypeptide(L)'
;MASEPAKLEAPLYDQFLELGQRSEQLLDRRGSLNDKSEIANVAKDCMDVAKKLEDVITNIDKLGLYSENEQLDDIATKDLRLMKASAYLGLLLVNGSDSNRLDSLEKAIVRSR
;
A
#
# COMPACT_ATOMS: atom_id res chain seq x y z
N MET A 1 20.71 26.43 9.36
CA MET A 1 20.28 26.26 7.96
C MET A 1 19.02 25.42 7.99
N ALA A 2 17.86 26.04 7.73
CA ALA A 2 16.55 25.38 7.77
C ALA A 2 16.03 25.30 6.32
N SER A 3 15.98 24.10 5.75
CA SER A 3 15.69 23.90 4.32
C SER A 3 14.62 22.82 4.14
N GLU A 4 13.38 23.28 3.96
CA GLU A 4 12.27 22.71 3.15
C GLU A 4 12.00 21.18 3.08
N PRO A 5 11.64 20.46 4.17
CA PRO A 5 11.09 19.10 4.04
C PRO A 5 9.57 19.04 3.75
N ALA A 6 8.79 20.07 4.10
CA ALA A 6 7.33 19.93 4.23
C ALA A 6 6.50 19.82 2.92
N LYS A 7 7.04 20.20 1.75
CA LYS A 7 6.24 20.25 0.50
C LYS A 7 6.10 18.91 -0.22
N LEU A 8 7.02 17.97 -0.01
CA LEU A 8 7.00 16.66 -0.69
C LEU A 8 6.11 15.64 0.03
N GLU A 9 5.89 15.82 1.34
CA GLU A 9 5.08 14.92 2.16
C GLU A 9 3.57 15.00 1.85
N ALA A 10 3.04 16.20 1.59
CA ALA A 10 1.61 16.40 1.38
C ALA A 10 1.08 15.66 0.12
N PRO A 11 1.73 15.74 -1.06
CA PRO A 11 1.31 14.98 -2.23
C PRO A 11 1.35 13.46 -2.01
N LEU A 12 2.33 12.96 -1.25
CA LEU A 12 2.50 11.54 -0.99
C LEU A 12 1.39 11.00 -0.09
N TYR A 13 1.02 11.75 0.95
CA TYR A 13 -0.06 11.39 1.86
C TYR A 13 -1.42 11.38 1.15
N ASP A 14 -1.70 12.38 0.32
CA ASP A 14 -2.94 12.42 -0.47
C ASP A 14 -3.02 11.25 -1.46
N GLN A 15 -1.90 10.93 -2.13
CA GLN A 15 -1.79 9.76 -3.00
C GLN A 15 -2.05 8.46 -2.22
N PHE A 16 -1.46 8.32 -1.03
CA PHE A 16 -1.71 7.17 -0.17
C PHE A 16 -3.19 7.08 0.25
N LEU A 17 -3.84 8.18 0.61
CA LEU A 17 -5.25 8.16 1.00
C LEU A 17 -6.16 7.69 -0.13
N GLU A 18 -5.94 8.17 -1.36
CA GLU A 18 -6.71 7.75 -2.53
C GLU A 18 -6.50 6.24 -2.80
N LEU A 19 -5.25 5.79 -2.80
CA LEU A 19 -4.91 4.38 -3.00
C LEU A 19 -5.44 3.48 -1.88
N GLY A 20 -5.41 3.95 -0.63
CA GLY A 20 -5.95 3.22 0.52
C GLY A 20 -7.46 3.03 0.40
N GLN A 21 -8.20 4.09 0.07
CA GLN A 21 -9.65 3.98 -0.19
C GLN A 21 -9.94 3.03 -1.35
N ARG A 22 -9.18 3.12 -2.44
CA ARG A 22 -9.33 2.22 -3.58
C ARG A 22 -9.02 0.77 -3.22
N SER A 23 -8.04 0.56 -2.35
CA SER A 23 -7.66 -0.78 -1.86
C SER A 23 -8.81 -1.43 -1.09
N GLU A 24 -9.38 -0.72 -0.11
CA GLU A 24 -10.55 -1.21 0.66
C GLU A 24 -11.72 -1.56 -0.27
N GLN A 25 -12.06 -0.68 -1.22
CA GLN A 25 -13.13 -0.93 -2.18
C GLN A 25 -12.91 -2.20 -3.02
N LEU A 26 -11.67 -2.44 -3.45
CA LEU A 26 -11.33 -3.63 -4.24
C LEU A 26 -11.38 -4.90 -3.40
N LEU A 27 -10.91 -4.84 -2.15
CA LEU A 27 -10.93 -5.97 -1.22
C LEU A 27 -12.36 -6.35 -0.83
N ASP A 28 -13.20 -5.36 -0.50
CA ASP A 28 -14.63 -5.57 -0.21
C ASP A 28 -15.37 -6.14 -1.42
N ARG A 29 -15.11 -5.58 -2.62
CA ARG A 29 -15.70 -6.09 -3.86
C ARG A 29 -15.25 -7.53 -4.12
N ARG A 30 -13.96 -7.83 -3.96
CA ARG A 30 -13.44 -9.19 -4.17
C ARG A 30 -14.13 -10.21 -3.25
N GLY A 31 -14.39 -9.85 -1.98
CA GLY A 31 -15.05 -10.73 -1.02
C GLY A 31 -16.52 -11.04 -1.33
N SER A 32 -17.17 -10.26 -2.21
CA SER A 32 -18.59 -10.41 -2.55
C SER A 32 -18.85 -11.02 -3.94
N LEU A 33 -17.80 -11.20 -4.76
CA LEU A 33 -17.93 -11.69 -6.13
C LEU A 33 -17.91 -13.23 -6.21
N ASN A 34 -18.84 -13.78 -6.99
CA ASN A 34 -18.88 -15.19 -7.36
C ASN A 34 -18.68 -15.43 -8.87
N ASP A 35 -18.80 -14.38 -9.70
CA ASP A 35 -18.60 -14.46 -11.14
C ASP A 35 -17.11 -14.42 -11.51
N LYS A 36 -16.66 -15.38 -12.32
CA LYS A 36 -15.24 -15.52 -12.69
C LYS A 36 -14.72 -14.34 -13.51
N SER A 37 -15.55 -13.74 -14.36
CA SER A 37 -15.14 -12.60 -15.21
C SER A 37 -14.95 -11.36 -14.34
N GLU A 38 -15.86 -11.10 -13.42
CA GLU A 38 -15.72 -10.00 -12.47
C GLU A 38 -14.53 -10.19 -11.51
N ILE A 39 -14.31 -11.42 -11.05
CA ILE A 39 -13.15 -11.82 -10.24
C ILE A 39 -11.85 -11.47 -10.97
N ALA A 40 -11.72 -11.82 -12.26
CA ALA A 40 -10.53 -11.51 -13.05
C ALA A 40 -10.33 -10.00 -13.24
N ASN A 41 -11.41 -9.24 -13.46
CA ASN A 41 -11.34 -7.79 -13.57
C ASN A 41 -10.89 -7.13 -12.26
N VAL A 42 -11.45 -7.55 -11.12
CA VAL A 42 -11.04 -7.03 -9.81
C VAL A 42 -9.59 -7.44 -9.48
N ALA A 43 -9.17 -8.65 -9.86
CA ALA A 43 -7.78 -9.07 -9.68
C ALA A 43 -6.79 -8.18 -10.44
N LYS A 44 -7.13 -7.82 -11.69
CA LYS A 44 -6.35 -6.87 -12.49
C LYS A 44 -6.29 -5.50 -11.83
N ASP A 45 -7.43 -4.98 -11.38
CA ASP A 45 -7.49 -3.70 -10.65
C ASP A 45 -6.65 -3.74 -9.36
N CYS A 46 -6.66 -4.86 -8.62
CA CYS A 46 -5.80 -5.05 -7.45
C CYS A 46 -4.32 -4.93 -7.80
N MET A 47 -3.88 -5.55 -8.90
CA MET A 47 -2.49 -5.48 -9.35
C MET A 47 -2.08 -4.07 -9.81
N ASP A 48 -2.98 -3.33 -10.44
CA ASP A 48 -2.71 -1.95 -10.87
C ASP A 48 -2.62 -1.00 -9.67
N VAL A 49 -3.43 -1.18 -8.63
CA VAL A 49 -3.31 -0.42 -7.37
C VAL A 49 -2.07 -0.83 -6.58
N ALA A 50 -1.74 -2.14 -6.54
CA ALA A 50 -0.55 -2.65 -5.88
C ALA A 50 0.73 -2.00 -6.41
N LYS A 51 0.88 -1.87 -7.74
CA LYS A 51 2.03 -1.18 -8.35
C LYS A 51 2.15 0.28 -7.89
N LYS A 52 1.02 1.01 -7.85
CA LYS A 52 1.01 2.40 -7.38
C LYS A 52 1.35 2.51 -5.89
N LEU A 53 0.92 1.56 -5.08
CA LEU A 53 1.31 1.49 -3.66
C LEU A 53 2.80 1.16 -3.49
N GLU A 54 3.37 0.31 -4.34
CA GLU A 54 4.81 0.02 -4.34
C GLU A 54 5.63 1.29 -4.66
N ASP A 55 5.17 2.13 -5.58
CA ASP A 55 5.79 3.44 -5.85
C ASP A 55 5.70 4.37 -4.63
N VAL A 56 4.55 4.40 -3.93
CA VAL A 56 4.36 5.18 -2.70
C VAL A 56 5.30 4.71 -1.60
N ILE A 57 5.38 3.39 -1.34
CA ILE A 57 6.28 2.80 -0.35
C ILE A 57 7.74 3.15 -0.68
N THR A 58 8.14 2.99 -1.95
CA THR A 58 9.49 3.36 -2.40
C THR A 58 9.80 4.83 -2.13
N ASN A 59 8.81 5.72 -2.25
CA ASN A 59 9.00 7.14 -1.94
C ASN A 59 9.03 7.42 -0.43
N ILE A 60 8.25 6.69 0.37
CA ILE A 60 8.32 6.73 1.84
C ILE A 60 9.71 6.32 2.33
N ASP A 61 10.25 5.22 1.78
CA ASP A 61 11.58 4.71 2.14
C ASP A 61 12.68 5.72 1.80
N LYS A 62 12.57 6.40 0.65
CA LYS A 62 13.51 7.47 0.24
C LYS A 62 13.46 8.69 1.16
N LEU A 63 12.30 8.98 1.76
CA LEU A 63 12.15 10.09 2.71
C LEU A 63 12.76 9.73 4.08
N GLY A 64 12.96 8.45 4.37
CA GLY A 64 13.56 8.01 5.63
C GLY A 64 12.69 8.29 6.85
N LEU A 65 11.36 8.33 6.68
CA LEU A 65 10.37 8.71 7.72
C LEU A 65 10.34 7.79 8.96
N TYR A 66 10.97 6.62 8.87
CA TYR A 66 10.99 5.59 9.91
C TYR A 66 12.42 5.13 10.18
N SER A 67 13.35 6.07 10.26
CA SER A 67 14.74 5.73 10.53
C SER A 67 14.87 5.09 11.92
N GLU A 68 15.82 4.17 12.11
CA GLU A 68 16.00 3.39 13.36
C GLU A 68 16.22 4.27 14.61
N ASN A 69 16.51 5.56 14.44
CA ASN A 69 16.81 6.51 15.50
C ASN A 69 15.64 7.45 15.86
N GLU A 70 14.51 7.37 15.17
CA GLU A 70 13.33 8.20 15.45
C GLU A 70 12.44 7.54 16.51
N GLN A 71 12.03 8.31 17.53
CA GLN A 71 11.02 7.84 18.47
C GLN A 71 9.64 7.96 17.82
N LEU A 72 8.72 7.04 18.14
CA LEU A 72 7.36 7.09 17.61
C LEU A 72 6.65 8.43 17.91
N ASP A 73 6.99 9.06 19.05
CA ASP A 73 6.43 10.35 19.46
C ASP A 73 6.90 11.53 18.58
N ASP A 74 7.99 11.36 17.81
CA ASP A 74 8.52 12.37 16.89
C ASP A 74 7.84 12.32 15.50
N ILE A 75 7.06 11.27 15.23
CA ILE A 75 6.44 11.04 13.91
C ILE A 75 4.99 11.53 13.93
N ALA A 76 4.63 12.41 13.01
CA ALA A 76 3.26 12.90 12.93
C ALA A 76 2.28 11.76 12.64
N THR A 77 1.09 11.78 13.26
CA THR A 77 0.08 10.73 13.08
C THR A 77 -0.32 10.50 11.62
N LYS A 78 -0.26 11.53 10.78
CA LYS A 78 -0.46 11.41 9.32
C LYS A 78 0.59 10.49 8.68
N ASP A 79 1.84 10.60 9.08
CA ASP A 79 2.95 9.82 8.53
C ASP A 79 2.91 8.41 9.10
N LEU A 80 2.48 8.22 10.36
CA LEU A 80 2.22 6.86 10.88
C LEU A 80 1.16 6.09 10.08
N ARG A 81 0.17 6.78 9.48
CA ARG A 81 -0.84 6.12 8.65
C ARG A 81 -0.27 5.55 7.36
N LEU A 82 0.82 6.12 6.85
CA LEU A 82 1.50 5.63 5.65
C LEU A 82 2.03 4.19 5.85
N MET A 83 2.28 3.75 7.09
CA MET A 83 2.65 2.36 7.40
C MET A 83 1.60 1.34 6.95
N LYS A 84 0.33 1.75 6.78
CA LYS A 84 -0.71 0.86 6.23
C LYS A 84 -0.48 0.51 4.75
N ALA A 85 0.36 1.25 4.02
CA ALA A 85 0.63 1.00 2.61
C ALA A 85 1.13 -0.43 2.36
N SER A 86 2.07 -0.91 3.19
CA SER A 86 2.61 -2.28 3.10
C SER A 86 1.55 -3.35 3.35
N ALA A 87 0.63 -3.10 4.29
CA ALA A 87 -0.50 -3.99 4.56
C ALA A 87 -1.46 -4.06 3.37
N TYR A 88 -1.83 -2.91 2.80
CA TYR A 88 -2.65 -2.87 1.59
C TYR A 88 -1.96 -3.55 0.41
N LEU A 89 -0.66 -3.32 0.21
CA LEU A 89 0.11 -3.98 -0.84
C LEU A 89 0.03 -5.51 -0.69
N GLY A 90 0.28 -6.05 0.50
CA GLY A 90 0.17 -7.48 0.76
C GLY A 90 -1.22 -8.05 0.46
N LEU A 91 -2.28 -7.37 0.92
CA LEU A 91 -3.66 -7.80 0.68
C LEU A 91 -4.02 -7.76 -0.81
N LEU A 92 -3.62 -6.73 -1.54
CA LEU A 92 -3.88 -6.61 -2.97
C LEU A 92 -3.12 -7.65 -3.78
N LEU A 93 -1.86 -7.95 -3.43
CA LEU A 93 -1.08 -9.00 -4.10
C LEU A 93 -1.74 -10.38 -3.94
N VAL A 94 -2.31 -10.68 -2.75
CA VAL A 94 -3.06 -11.92 -2.51
C VAL A 94 -4.34 -11.97 -3.33
N ASN A 95 -5.06 -10.85 -3.46
CA ASN A 95 -6.34 -10.80 -4.17
C ASN A 95 -6.21 -10.58 -5.69
N GLY A 96 -5.05 -10.12 -6.15
CA GLY A 96 -4.73 -9.86 -7.56
C GLY A 96 -4.00 -11.02 -8.25
N SER A 97 -3.45 -11.96 -7.48
CA SER A 97 -2.70 -13.07 -8.05
C SER A 97 -3.56 -14.30 -8.30
N ASP A 98 -3.51 -14.81 -9.53
CA ASP A 98 -4.01 -16.13 -9.92
C ASP A 98 -2.99 -17.25 -9.63
N SER A 99 -1.82 -16.91 -9.07
CA SER A 99 -0.78 -17.89 -8.71
C SER A 99 -1.18 -18.74 -7.50
N ASN A 100 -0.45 -19.83 -7.29
CA ASN A 100 -0.61 -20.66 -6.11
C ASN A 100 -0.64 -19.78 -4.85
N ARG A 101 -1.60 -20.05 -3.96
CA ARG A 101 -1.85 -19.28 -2.74
C ARG A 101 -0.56 -19.05 -1.93
N LEU A 102 0.34 -20.03 -1.93
CA LEU A 102 1.63 -19.94 -1.24
C LEU A 102 2.53 -18.84 -1.81
N ASP A 103 2.70 -18.74 -3.14
CA ASP A 103 3.54 -17.70 -3.77
C ASP A 103 2.99 -16.31 -3.49
N SER A 104 1.67 -16.16 -3.48
CA SER A 104 0.99 -14.89 -3.18
C SER A 104 1.17 -14.50 -1.72
N LEU A 105 1.08 -15.46 -0.80
CA LEU A 105 1.31 -15.25 0.62
C LEU A 105 2.78 -14.92 0.92
N GLU A 106 3.72 -15.61 0.27
CA GLU A 106 5.15 -15.35 0.43
C GLU A 106 5.50 -13.91 -0.01
N LYS A 107 5.01 -13.50 -1.20
CA LYS A 107 5.16 -12.12 -1.67
C LYS A 107 4.55 -11.12 -0.70
N ALA A 108 3.35 -11.38 -0.19
CA ALA A 108 2.69 -10.49 0.76
C ALA A 108 3.47 -10.36 2.07
N ILE A 109 3.98 -11.47 2.63
CA ILE A 109 4.75 -11.48 3.87
C ILE A 109 6.06 -10.72 3.69
N VAL A 110 6.81 -10.99 2.62
CA VAL A 110 8.08 -10.30 2.33
C VAL A 110 7.87 -8.79 2.17
N ARG A 111 6.73 -8.37 1.62
CA ARG A 111 6.39 -6.95 1.44
C ARG A 111 5.78 -6.28 2.68
N SER A 112 5.42 -7.05 3.71
CA SER A 112 4.89 -6.54 4.98
C SER A 112 5.95 -6.40 6.09
N ARG A 113 7.19 -6.79 5.82
CA ARG A 113 8.34 -6.68 6.72
C ARG A 113 9.20 -5.50 6.32
#